data_AF-A0A0C2N789-F1
#
_entry.id   AF-A0A0C2N789-F1
#
_cell.length_a   1.000
_cell.length_b   1.000
_cell.length_c   1.000
_cell.angle_alpha   90.00
_cell.angle_beta   90.00
_cell.angle_gamma   90.00
#
_symmetry.space_group_name_H-M   'P 1'
#
loop_
_entity.id
_entity.type
_entity.pdbx_description
1 polymer ?
#
loop_
_entity_poly.entity_id
_entity_poly.type
_entity_poly.pdbx_seq_one_letter_code
_entity_poly.pdbx_strand_id
1 'polypeptide(L)'
;MLSKNNNHYESGMSTVYIISFLIQCQLIKNPSDIVWNYCYRLIKKLTSNSSLMELNDIEFVKSYRFDEKKYTLGMLTTKITSAIECFEKCRAIYICGILNIVLQNIKTRTDKNLIPPLTINKPTAVEPNHSFFWINIISNNLIQDNGAYIYCEPPHFKLVEFTEKISEVYKSILPKNAKLEIIRDSAPVDVKKLSTENVSED
;
A
#
# COMPACT_ATOMS: atom_id res chain seq x y z
N MET A 1 -12.49 1.17 3.22
CA MET A 1 -12.75 2.40 2.44
C MET A 1 -12.03 2.35 1.09
N LEU A 2 -10.75 1.93 1.03
CA LEU A 2 -9.97 1.81 -0.23
C LEU A 2 -10.55 0.83 -1.27
N SER A 3 -11.05 -0.34 -0.84
CA SER A 3 -11.68 -1.32 -1.74
C SER A 3 -12.94 -0.81 -2.44
N LYS A 4 -13.61 0.22 -1.90
CA LYS A 4 -14.76 0.89 -2.53
C LYS A 4 -14.36 1.84 -3.66
N ASN A 5 -13.08 2.21 -3.72
CA ASN A 5 -12.53 3.12 -4.73
C ASN A 5 -11.73 2.37 -5.80
N ASN A 6 -11.94 1.06 -5.96
CA ASN A 6 -11.20 0.17 -6.89
C ASN A 6 -9.68 0.09 -6.67
N ASN A 7 -9.15 0.66 -5.57
CA ASN A 7 -7.75 0.54 -5.16
C ASN A 7 -7.50 -0.80 -4.46
N HIS A 8 -7.69 -1.88 -5.22
CA HIS A 8 -7.62 -3.24 -4.69
C HIS A 8 -6.20 -3.64 -4.28
N TYR A 9 -5.17 -3.16 -4.98
CA TYR A 9 -3.78 -3.45 -4.63
C TYR A 9 -3.41 -2.85 -3.27
N GLU A 10 -3.69 -1.56 -3.06
CA GLU A 10 -3.42 -0.86 -1.79
C GLU A 10 -4.25 -1.44 -0.65
N SER A 11 -5.51 -1.80 -0.92
CA SER A 11 -6.36 -2.50 0.05
C SER A 11 -5.77 -3.86 0.44
N GLY A 12 -5.27 -4.63 -0.53
CA GLY A 12 -4.56 -5.89 -0.31
C GLY A 12 -3.30 -5.68 0.52
N MET A 13 -2.46 -4.71 0.15
CA MET A 13 -1.21 -4.40 0.85
C MET A 13 -1.43 -3.93 2.28
N SER A 14 -2.47 -3.11 2.52
CA SER A 14 -2.86 -2.73 3.90
C SER A 14 -3.16 -3.94 4.76
N THR A 15 -3.79 -4.97 4.17
CA THR A 15 -4.09 -6.23 4.84
C THR A 15 -2.84 -7.08 5.05
N VAL A 16 -1.90 -7.08 4.09
CA VAL A 16 -0.59 -7.74 4.22
C VAL A 16 0.21 -7.19 5.41
N TYR A 17 0.19 -5.88 5.66
CA TYR A 17 0.83 -5.31 6.85
C TYR A 17 0.20 -5.82 8.15
N ILE A 18 -1.13 -5.93 8.20
CA ILE A 18 -1.84 -6.53 9.35
C ILE A 18 -1.43 -8.01 9.51
N ILE A 19 -1.39 -8.78 8.43
CA ILE A 19 -0.97 -10.19 8.45
C ILE A 19 0.46 -10.33 9.00
N SER A 20 1.38 -9.47 8.55
CA SER A 20 2.77 -9.41 9.01
C SER A 20 2.85 -9.20 10.53
N PHE A 21 2.14 -8.20 11.04
CA PHE A 21 2.01 -7.92 12.46
C PHE A 21 1.49 -9.13 13.26
N LEU A 22 0.43 -9.78 12.77
CA LEU A 22 -0.17 -10.94 13.42
C LEU A 22 0.78 -12.15 13.47
N ILE A 23 1.53 -12.41 12.41
CA ILE A 23 2.53 -13.49 12.39
C ILE A 23 3.66 -13.18 13.39
N GLN A 24 4.12 -11.93 13.47
CA GLN A 24 5.12 -11.50 14.46
C GLN A 24 4.65 -11.69 15.90
N CYS A 25 3.37 -11.43 16.18
CA CYS A 25 2.79 -11.73 17.49
C CYS A 25 2.86 -13.23 17.82
N GLN A 26 2.66 -14.12 16.85
CA GLN A 26 2.81 -15.56 17.05
C GLN A 26 4.27 -15.98 17.25
N LEU A 27 5.20 -15.32 16.55
CA LEU A 27 6.65 -15.54 16.70
C LEU A 27 7.15 -15.13 18.07
N ILE A 28 6.67 -14.02 18.64
CA ILE A 28 7.06 -13.61 20.01
C ILE A 28 6.66 -14.68 21.03
N LYS A 29 5.48 -15.29 20.86
CA LYS A 29 5.02 -16.38 21.74
C LYS A 29 5.77 -17.70 21.49
N ASN A 30 6.13 -17.97 20.24
CA ASN A 30 6.75 -19.22 19.82
C ASN A 30 7.98 -18.94 18.92
N PRO A 31 9.10 -18.43 19.48
CA PRO A 31 10.21 -17.93 18.68
C PRO A 31 10.87 -19.00 17.81
N SER A 32 10.85 -20.25 18.30
CA SER A 32 11.46 -21.41 17.63
C SER A 32 10.51 -22.12 16.66
N ASP A 33 9.32 -21.58 16.40
CA ASP A 33 8.37 -22.19 15.46
C ASP A 33 8.82 -21.92 14.01
N ILE A 34 9.22 -23.00 13.34
CA ILE A 34 9.73 -22.95 11.98
C ILE A 34 8.64 -22.48 11.01
N VAL A 35 7.37 -22.84 11.23
CA VAL A 35 6.26 -22.49 10.35
C VAL A 35 5.99 -20.99 10.41
N TRP A 36 5.98 -20.40 11.61
CA TRP A 36 5.80 -18.95 11.76
C TRP A 36 6.96 -18.17 11.16
N ASN A 37 8.20 -18.64 11.36
CA ASN A 37 9.39 -17.99 10.79
C ASN A 37 9.36 -18.04 9.26
N TYR A 38 8.99 -19.19 8.69
CA TYR A 38 8.85 -19.37 7.25
C TYR A 38 7.76 -18.46 6.68
N CYS A 39 6.55 -18.45 7.26
CA CYS A 39 5.45 -17.60 6.81
C CYS A 39 5.82 -16.11 6.88
N TYR A 40 6.49 -15.67 7.94
CA TYR A 40 6.95 -14.29 8.07
C TYR A 40 7.93 -13.91 6.96
N ARG A 41 8.91 -14.76 6.66
CA ARG A 41 9.87 -14.54 5.57
C ARG A 41 9.19 -14.45 4.21
N LEU A 42 8.11 -15.21 3.98
CA LEU A 42 7.33 -15.11 2.75
C LEU A 42 6.57 -13.80 2.64
N ILE A 43 5.90 -13.38 3.72
CA ILE A 43 5.21 -12.09 3.76
C ILE A 43 6.19 -10.93 3.54
N LYS A 44 7.39 -10.99 4.13
CA LYS A 44 8.42 -9.96 3.93
C LYS A 44 8.90 -9.84 2.48
N LYS A 45 8.76 -10.89 1.66
CA LYS A 45 9.09 -10.82 0.22
C LYS A 45 8.06 -10.07 -0.61
N LEU A 46 6.85 -9.84 -0.09
CA LEU A 46 5.77 -9.19 -0.84
C LEU A 46 5.97 -7.69 -1.03
N THR A 47 6.86 -7.06 -0.25
CA THR A 47 7.14 -5.64 -0.40
C THR A 47 8.56 -5.31 0.04
N SER A 48 9.20 -4.42 -0.71
CA SER A 48 10.49 -3.83 -0.36
C SER A 48 10.35 -2.63 0.57
N ASN A 49 9.14 -2.23 0.94
CA ASN A 49 8.88 -1.11 1.85
C ASN A 49 9.28 -1.51 3.27
N SER A 50 10.58 -1.44 3.52
CA SER A 50 11.21 -1.94 4.73
C SER A 50 10.78 -1.13 5.94
N SER A 51 10.57 0.18 5.82
CA SER A 51 10.15 1.04 6.94
C SER A 51 8.81 0.62 7.55
N LEU A 52 7.81 0.26 6.73
CA LEU A 52 6.53 -0.27 7.23
C LEU A 52 6.60 -1.71 7.74
N MET A 53 7.57 -2.49 7.26
CA MET A 53 7.85 -3.84 7.77
C MET A 53 8.72 -3.81 9.05
N GLU A 54 9.56 -2.79 9.21
CA GLU A 54 10.39 -2.48 10.38
C GLU A 54 9.53 -1.92 11.52
N LEU A 55 8.45 -1.21 11.23
CA LEU A 55 7.41 -0.92 12.22
C LEU A 55 6.77 -2.19 12.80
N ASN A 56 6.87 -3.33 12.12
CA ASN A 56 6.44 -4.63 12.64
C ASN A 56 7.62 -5.46 13.17
N ASP A 57 8.75 -4.83 13.49
CA ASP A 57 9.85 -5.50 14.16
C ASP A 57 9.46 -5.90 15.59
N ILE A 58 10.12 -6.93 16.08
CA ILE A 58 9.86 -7.59 17.36
C ILE A 58 9.82 -6.59 18.52
N GLU A 59 10.65 -5.54 18.49
CA GLU A 59 10.67 -4.51 19.55
C GLU A 59 9.39 -3.66 19.57
N PHE A 60 8.91 -3.21 18.41
CA PHE A 60 7.65 -2.47 18.32
C PHE A 60 6.47 -3.34 18.76
N VAL A 61 6.40 -4.58 18.27
CA VAL A 61 5.31 -5.50 18.62
C VAL A 61 5.32 -5.84 20.11
N LYS A 62 6.48 -6.00 20.73
CA LYS A 62 6.63 -6.18 22.19
C LYS A 62 6.15 -4.96 22.99
N SER A 63 6.33 -3.76 22.47
CA SER A 63 5.88 -2.52 23.13
C SER A 63 4.36 -2.34 23.11
N TYR A 64 3.68 -3.00 22.16
CA TYR A 64 2.23 -2.92 22.02
C TYR A 64 1.55 -3.88 22.99
N ARG A 65 0.68 -3.38 23.89
CA ARG A 65 -0.13 -4.22 24.78
C ARG A 65 -1.16 -5.00 23.98
N PHE A 66 -0.77 -6.20 23.54
CA PHE A 66 -1.55 -7.03 22.66
C PHE A 66 -2.62 -7.83 23.43
N ASP A 67 -3.90 -7.60 23.13
CA ASP A 67 -5.02 -8.34 23.72
C ASP A 67 -5.22 -9.68 23.01
N GLU A 68 -4.56 -10.72 23.51
CA GLU A 68 -4.53 -12.04 22.89
C GLU A 68 -5.91 -12.66 22.62
N LYS A 69 -6.95 -12.27 23.36
CA LYS A 69 -8.31 -12.78 23.18
C LYS A 69 -8.95 -12.29 21.89
N LYS A 70 -8.49 -11.16 21.33
CA LYS A 70 -8.97 -10.60 20.06
C LYS A 70 -8.27 -11.21 18.85
N TYR A 71 -7.14 -11.89 19.03
CA TYR A 71 -6.27 -12.34 17.95
C TYR A 71 -6.27 -13.85 17.83
N THR A 72 -7.28 -14.37 17.14
CA THR A 72 -7.42 -15.80 16.89
C THR A 72 -6.76 -16.20 15.57
N LEU A 73 -6.40 -17.48 15.45
CA LEU A 73 -5.99 -18.08 14.18
C LEU A 73 -7.04 -17.86 13.09
N GLY A 74 -8.33 -17.91 13.46
CA GLY A 74 -9.45 -17.61 12.55
C GLY A 74 -9.42 -16.18 12.00
N MET A 75 -9.01 -15.20 12.81
CA MET A 75 -8.86 -13.84 12.30
C MET A 75 -7.69 -13.73 11.32
N LEU A 76 -6.55 -14.37 11.61
CA LEU A 76 -5.40 -14.38 10.70
C LEU A 76 -5.75 -15.00 9.35
N THR A 77 -6.40 -16.17 9.34
CA THR A 77 -6.82 -16.83 8.10
C THR A 77 -7.83 -15.98 7.32
N THR A 78 -8.78 -15.34 8.01
CA THR A 78 -9.74 -14.40 7.39
C THR A 78 -9.02 -13.24 6.71
N LYS A 79 -8.03 -12.63 7.38
CA LYS A 79 -7.25 -11.52 6.79
C LYS A 79 -6.47 -11.97 5.56
N ILE A 80 -5.85 -13.15 5.59
CA ILE A 80 -5.15 -13.70 4.42
C ILE A 80 -6.10 -13.93 3.26
N THR A 81 -7.28 -14.53 3.49
CA THR A 81 -8.30 -14.71 2.46
C THR A 81 -8.77 -13.38 1.88
N SER A 82 -9.08 -12.38 2.71
CA SER A 82 -9.46 -11.05 2.22
C SER A 82 -8.37 -10.35 1.41
N ALA A 83 -7.09 -10.55 1.75
CA ALA A 83 -5.98 -10.03 0.98
C ALA A 83 -5.91 -10.70 -0.41
N ILE A 84 -6.07 -12.03 -0.47
CA ILE A 84 -6.12 -12.79 -1.73
C ILE A 84 -7.24 -12.28 -2.62
N GLU A 85 -8.46 -12.13 -2.10
CA GLU A 85 -9.61 -11.60 -2.85
C GLU A 85 -9.34 -10.20 -3.44
N CYS A 86 -8.60 -9.35 -2.72
CA CYS A 86 -8.20 -8.04 -3.25
C CYS A 86 -7.19 -8.19 -4.39
N PHE A 87 -6.17 -9.03 -4.22
CA PHE A 87 -5.12 -9.21 -5.22
C PHE A 87 -5.58 -9.95 -6.47
N GLU A 88 -6.58 -10.82 -6.37
CA GLU A 88 -7.25 -11.44 -7.52
C GLU A 88 -7.93 -10.38 -8.39
N LYS A 89 -8.61 -9.40 -7.78
CA LYS A 89 -9.28 -8.32 -8.50
C LYS A 89 -8.32 -7.41 -9.27
N CYS A 90 -7.09 -7.22 -8.77
CA CYS A 90 -6.04 -6.48 -9.47
C CYS A 90 -5.04 -7.38 -10.23
N ARG A 91 -5.32 -8.68 -10.37
CA ARG A 91 -4.50 -9.65 -11.10
C ARG A 91 -3.04 -9.76 -10.61
N ALA A 92 -2.79 -9.52 -9.32
CA ALA A 92 -1.49 -9.72 -8.70
C ALA A 92 -1.26 -11.20 -8.36
N ILE A 93 -1.18 -12.05 -9.40
CA ILE A 93 -1.17 -13.52 -9.31
C ILE A 93 0.00 -14.02 -8.44
N TYR A 94 1.17 -13.39 -8.56
CA TYR A 94 2.34 -13.76 -7.76
C TYR A 94 2.09 -13.58 -6.25
N ILE A 95 1.46 -12.46 -5.87
CA ILE A 95 1.12 -12.16 -4.48
C ILE A 95 0.07 -13.16 -3.97
N CYS A 96 -0.96 -13.46 -4.77
CA CYS A 96 -1.95 -14.50 -4.43
C CYS A 96 -1.29 -15.87 -4.20
N GLY A 97 -0.31 -16.24 -5.02
CA GLY A 97 0.44 -17.49 -4.88
C GLY A 97 1.16 -17.57 -3.53
N ILE A 98 1.89 -16.52 -3.15
CA ILE A 98 2.57 -16.45 -1.85
C ILE A 98 1.56 -16.52 -0.69
N LEU A 99 0.47 -15.75 -0.75
CA LEU A 99 -0.52 -15.72 0.33
C LEU A 99 -1.25 -17.06 0.48
N ASN A 100 -1.51 -17.78 -0.60
CA ASN A 100 -2.06 -19.13 -0.55
C ASN A 100 -1.12 -20.12 0.15
N ILE A 101 0.19 -20.06 -0.13
CA ILE A 101 1.20 -20.89 0.56
C ILE A 101 1.22 -20.56 2.06
N VAL A 102 1.20 -19.28 2.42
CA VAL A 102 1.12 -18.84 3.82
C VAL A 102 -0.16 -19.36 4.47
N LEU A 103 -1.30 -19.23 3.82
CA LEU A 103 -2.59 -19.70 4.33
C LEU A 103 -2.61 -21.21 4.56
N GLN A 104 -2.07 -21.99 3.63
CA GLN A 104 -1.99 -23.44 3.74
C GLN A 104 -1.15 -23.84 4.95
N ASN A 105 0.08 -23.32 5.07
CA ASN A 105 0.98 -23.64 6.18
C ASN A 105 0.39 -23.24 7.55
N ILE A 106 -0.34 -22.12 7.62
CA ILE A 106 -1.01 -21.68 8.85
C ILE A 106 -2.19 -22.58 9.22
N LYS A 107 -2.98 -23.03 8.23
CA LYS A 107 -4.15 -23.91 8.46
C LYS A 107 -3.75 -25.32 8.83
N THR A 108 -2.78 -25.89 8.12
CA THR A 108 -2.39 -27.28 8.32
C THR A 108 -1.50 -27.45 9.54
N ARG A 109 -0.78 -26.38 9.96
CA ARG A 109 0.34 -26.47 10.91
C ARG A 109 1.13 -27.75 10.66
N THR A 110 1.40 -28.01 9.38
CA THR A 110 1.94 -29.30 8.93
C THR A 110 3.22 -29.58 9.69
N ASP A 111 3.40 -30.86 9.98
CA ASP A 111 4.56 -31.40 10.68
C ASP A 111 5.85 -30.67 10.26
N LYS A 112 6.68 -30.30 11.23
CA LYS A 112 7.81 -29.34 11.09
C LYS A 112 8.82 -29.70 9.99
N ASN A 113 8.71 -30.90 9.43
CA ASN A 113 9.58 -31.51 8.43
C ASN A 113 9.02 -31.46 6.99
N LEU A 114 7.80 -30.94 6.77
CA LEU A 114 7.11 -30.95 5.47
C LEU A 114 6.69 -29.53 5.04
N ILE A 115 7.65 -28.62 4.96
CA ILE A 115 7.44 -27.33 4.28
C ILE A 115 7.56 -27.58 2.78
N PRO A 116 6.48 -27.52 2.00
CA PRO A 116 6.56 -27.75 0.56
C PRO A 116 7.47 -26.70 -0.10
N PRO A 117 8.23 -27.07 -1.14
CA PRO A 117 9.03 -26.12 -1.89
C PRO A 117 8.15 -25.03 -2.51
N LEU A 118 8.65 -23.79 -2.59
CA LEU A 118 7.99 -22.71 -3.33
C LEU A 118 8.06 -23.01 -4.84
N THR A 119 7.10 -23.74 -5.36
CA THR A 119 6.80 -23.77 -6.80
C THR A 119 5.79 -22.67 -7.11
N ILE A 120 6.23 -21.42 -6.99
CA ILE A 120 5.50 -20.31 -7.61
C ILE A 120 6.07 -20.18 -9.02
N ASN A 121 5.35 -20.72 -10.00
CA ASN A 121 5.65 -20.41 -11.39
C ASN A 121 5.62 -18.88 -11.53
N LYS A 122 6.73 -18.29 -11.97
CA LYS A 122 6.77 -16.85 -12.28
C LYS A 122 5.57 -16.57 -13.20
N PRO A 123 4.73 -15.58 -12.89
CA PRO A 123 3.58 -15.31 -13.74
C PRO A 123 4.07 -15.05 -15.17
N THR A 124 3.55 -15.82 -16.11
CA THR A 124 3.67 -15.56 -17.56
C THR A 124 2.75 -14.43 -17.99
N ALA A 125 1.79 -14.05 -17.13
CA ALA A 125 0.90 -12.92 -17.34
C ALA A 125 1.62 -11.61 -17.01
N VAL A 126 1.66 -10.71 -17.98
CA VAL A 126 2.06 -9.31 -17.80
C VAL A 126 1.10 -8.69 -16.79
N GLU A 127 1.63 -8.27 -15.62
CA GLU A 127 0.83 -7.53 -14.64
C GLU A 127 0.29 -6.25 -15.29
N PRO A 128 -0.94 -5.82 -14.96
CA PRO A 128 -1.49 -4.60 -15.53
C PRO A 128 -0.55 -3.41 -15.29
N ASN A 129 -0.06 -2.80 -16.36
CA ASN A 129 0.79 -1.61 -16.30
C ASN A 129 -0.03 -0.45 -15.73
N HIS A 130 0.22 -0.09 -14.47
CA HIS A 130 -0.38 1.09 -13.84
C HIS A 130 0.12 2.38 -14.54
N SER A 131 -0.68 3.43 -14.47
CA SER A 131 -0.27 4.77 -14.90
C SER A 131 0.32 5.53 -13.71
N PHE A 132 1.50 6.13 -13.87
CA PHE A 132 2.15 6.91 -12.83
C PHE A 132 2.23 8.39 -13.21
N PHE A 133 1.85 9.26 -12.29
CA PHE A 133 1.87 10.72 -12.48
C PHE A 133 2.69 11.37 -11.36
N TRP A 134 3.75 12.09 -11.75
CA TRP A 134 4.50 12.93 -10.82
C TRP A 134 3.81 14.29 -10.70
N ILE A 135 3.42 14.65 -9.48
CA ILE A 135 2.70 15.87 -9.16
C ILE A 135 3.48 16.65 -8.13
N ASN A 136 3.68 17.94 -8.39
CA ASN A 136 4.27 18.87 -7.45
C ASN A 136 3.21 19.90 -7.06
N ILE A 137 2.94 20.00 -5.76
CA ILE A 137 1.95 20.94 -5.21
C ILE A 137 2.71 22.12 -4.63
N ILE A 138 2.34 23.31 -5.10
CA ILE A 138 2.95 24.59 -4.71
C ILE A 138 1.83 25.49 -4.20
N SER A 139 1.86 25.82 -2.91
CA SER A 139 0.86 26.64 -2.22
C SER A 139 1.54 27.65 -1.29
N ASN A 140 1.10 28.91 -1.39
CA ASN A 140 1.52 30.02 -0.54
C ASN A 140 0.71 30.10 0.78
N ASN A 141 0.55 28.97 1.49
CA ASN A 141 -0.06 28.85 2.83
C ASN A 141 -1.53 28.40 2.94
N LEU A 142 -2.21 27.99 1.87
CA LEU A 142 -3.62 27.56 1.95
C LEU A 142 -3.78 26.06 2.27
N ILE A 143 -2.77 25.26 1.93
CA ILE A 143 -2.72 23.82 2.21
C ILE A 143 -1.30 23.51 2.70
N GLN A 144 -1.15 22.74 3.79
CA GLN A 144 0.13 22.24 4.31
C GLN A 144 0.81 21.22 3.37
N ASP A 145 0.28 21.02 2.17
CA ASP A 145 0.64 19.93 1.27
C ASP A 145 1.67 20.36 0.21
N ASN A 146 2.65 21.19 0.59
CA ASN A 146 3.75 21.52 -0.29
C ASN A 146 4.65 20.29 -0.43
N GLY A 147 4.67 19.66 -1.61
CA GLY A 147 5.39 18.41 -1.80
C GLY A 147 5.32 17.86 -3.22
N ALA A 148 6.24 16.94 -3.50
CA ALA A 148 6.31 16.15 -4.71
C ALA A 148 5.83 14.73 -4.42
N TYR A 149 4.85 14.27 -5.21
CA TYR A 149 4.17 13.00 -5.02
C TYR A 149 4.12 12.21 -6.33
N ILE A 150 4.17 10.89 -6.23
CA ILE A 150 3.89 9.99 -7.35
C ILE A 150 2.53 9.36 -7.10
N TYR A 151 1.57 9.70 -7.95
CA TYR A 151 0.25 9.08 -7.95
C TYR A 151 0.28 7.82 -8.81
N CYS A 152 -0.27 6.74 -8.26
CA CYS A 152 -0.49 5.48 -8.97
C CYS A 152 -1.98 5.40 -9.34
N GLU A 153 -2.28 5.26 -10.62
CA GLU A 153 -3.64 5.17 -11.16
C GLU A 153 -3.84 3.85 -11.91
N PRO A 154 -5.11 3.45 -12.13
CA PRO A 154 -5.43 2.24 -12.88
C PRO A 154 -4.76 2.18 -14.27
N PRO A 155 -4.63 0.97 -14.86
CA PRO A 155 -4.04 0.82 -16.17
C PRO A 155 -4.71 1.68 -17.23
N HIS A 156 -3.90 2.28 -18.10
CA HIS A 156 -4.33 3.14 -19.21
C HIS A 156 -5.04 4.44 -18.79
N PHE A 157 -5.02 4.80 -17.50
CA PHE A 157 -5.53 6.09 -17.04
C PHE A 157 -4.73 7.22 -17.68
N LYS A 158 -5.42 8.18 -18.30
CA LYS A 158 -4.77 9.22 -19.12
C LYS A 158 -4.45 10.46 -18.29
N LEU A 159 -3.44 11.22 -18.73
CA LEU A 159 -3.06 12.49 -18.08
C LEU A 159 -4.24 13.48 -18.02
N VAL A 160 -5.06 13.55 -19.07
CA VAL A 160 -6.23 14.45 -19.11
C VAL A 160 -7.25 14.07 -18.03
N GLU A 161 -7.60 12.79 -17.95
CA GLU A 161 -8.53 12.25 -16.94
C GLU A 161 -7.99 12.47 -15.52
N PHE A 162 -6.69 12.28 -15.32
CA PHE A 162 -6.03 12.56 -14.04
C PHE A 162 -6.07 14.05 -13.68
N THR A 163 -5.80 14.91 -14.65
CA THR A 163 -5.80 16.36 -14.45
C THR A 163 -7.19 16.86 -14.05
N GLU A 164 -8.24 16.34 -14.69
CA GLU A 164 -9.63 16.65 -14.35
C GLU A 164 -9.97 16.17 -12.94
N LYS A 165 -9.69 14.89 -12.65
CA LYS A 165 -9.89 14.28 -11.32
C LYS A 165 -9.22 15.09 -10.20
N ILE A 166 -7.94 15.45 -10.37
CA ILE A 166 -7.22 16.21 -9.34
C ILE A 166 -7.76 17.64 -9.23
N SER A 167 -8.14 18.26 -10.35
CA SER A 167 -8.73 19.60 -10.36
C SER A 167 -10.02 19.66 -9.56
N GLU A 168 -10.89 18.66 -9.72
CA GLU A 168 -12.15 18.54 -8.97
C GLU A 168 -11.89 18.38 -7.47
N VAL A 169 -10.95 17.51 -7.08
CA VAL A 169 -10.56 17.34 -5.67
C VAL A 169 -10.11 18.67 -5.07
N TYR A 170 -9.17 19.37 -5.71
CA TYR A 170 -8.66 20.64 -5.20
C TYR A 170 -9.73 21.73 -5.17
N LYS A 171 -10.58 21.83 -6.20
CA LYS A 171 -11.71 22.78 -6.20
C LYS A 171 -12.70 22.53 -5.07
N SER A 172 -12.84 21.29 -4.60
CA SER A 172 -13.76 20.94 -3.51
C SER A 172 -13.22 21.30 -2.11
N ILE A 173 -11.90 21.38 -1.95
CA ILE A 173 -11.24 21.66 -0.65
C ILE A 173 -10.71 23.08 -0.54
N LEU A 174 -10.42 23.73 -1.67
CA LEU A 174 -9.90 25.09 -1.68
C LEU A 174 -11.00 26.11 -1.31
N PRO A 175 -10.65 27.19 -0.59
CA PRO A 175 -11.57 28.30 -0.38
C PRO A 175 -12.13 28.84 -1.70
N LYS A 176 -13.37 29.34 -1.70
CA LYS A 176 -14.04 29.84 -2.93
C LYS A 176 -13.26 30.92 -3.68
N ASN A 177 -12.42 31.68 -2.98
CA ASN A 177 -11.59 32.75 -3.51
C ASN A 177 -10.17 32.30 -3.92
N ALA A 178 -9.81 31.03 -3.68
CA ALA A 178 -8.52 30.51 -4.08
C ALA A 178 -8.49 30.24 -5.58
N LYS A 179 -7.42 30.68 -6.25
CA LYS A 179 -7.14 30.36 -7.65
C LYS A 179 -6.42 29.02 -7.71
N LEU A 180 -6.97 28.06 -8.44
CA LEU A 180 -6.30 26.81 -8.79
C LEU A 180 -5.74 26.92 -10.21
N GLU A 181 -4.46 26.65 -10.37
CA GLU A 181 -3.77 26.64 -11.65
C GLU A 181 -3.03 25.32 -11.85
N ILE A 182 -3.11 24.77 -13.07
CA ILE A 182 -2.44 23.51 -13.42
C ILE A 182 -1.33 23.85 -14.41
N ILE A 183 -0.09 23.73 -13.93
CA ILE A 183 1.10 23.89 -14.76
C ILE A 183 1.31 22.59 -15.53
N ARG A 184 1.17 22.66 -16.85
CA ARG A 184 1.34 21.49 -17.75
C ARG A 184 2.78 21.31 -18.24
N ASP A 185 3.61 22.32 -18.04
CA ASP A 185 5.04 22.23 -18.30
C ASP A 185 5.69 21.33 -17.25
N SER A 186 6.42 20.32 -17.71
CA SER A 186 7.15 19.37 -16.85
C SER A 186 8.49 19.92 -16.35
N ALA A 187 8.93 21.08 -16.85
CA ALA A 187 10.14 21.72 -16.37
C ALA A 187 10.03 22.11 -14.88
N PRO A 188 11.15 22.11 -14.13
CA PRO A 188 11.15 22.61 -12.76
C PRO A 188 10.59 24.03 -12.69
N VAL A 189 9.59 24.22 -11.83
CA VAL A 189 8.92 25.51 -11.69
C VAL A 189 9.71 26.43 -10.75
N ASP A 190 10.03 27.64 -11.21
CA ASP A 190 10.61 28.67 -10.36
C ASP A 190 9.50 29.34 -9.52
N VAL A 191 9.36 28.88 -8.28
CA VAL A 191 8.32 29.34 -7.34
C VAL A 191 8.35 30.86 -7.15
N LYS A 192 9.52 31.50 -7.26
CA LYS A 192 9.65 32.96 -7.09
C LYS A 192 8.95 33.75 -8.20
N LYS A 193 8.81 33.16 -9.40
CA LYS A 193 8.14 33.79 -10.54
C LYS A 193 6.61 33.65 -10.48
N LEU A 194 6.08 32.74 -9.66
CA LEU A 194 4.64 32.52 -9.53
C LEU A 194 3.95 33.61 -8.68
N SER A 195 4.67 34.28 -7.78
CA SER A 195 4.13 35.31 -6.87
C SER A 195 4.05 36.72 -7.45
N THR A 196 4.59 36.96 -8.65
CA THR A 196 4.81 38.32 -9.19
C THR A 196 3.70 38.88 -10.08
N GLU A 197 2.59 38.16 -10.31
CA GLU A 197 1.51 38.63 -11.21
C GLU A 197 0.33 39.36 -10.54
N ASN A 198 0.38 39.69 -9.24
CA ASN A 198 -0.74 40.39 -8.57
C ASN A 198 -0.27 41.51 -7.61
N VAL A 199 0.49 42.48 -8.13
CA VAL A 199 0.53 43.82 -7.53
C VAL A 199 0.38 44.85 -8.66
N SER A 200 -0.85 45.00 -9.17
CA SER A 200 -1.23 46.29 -9.77
C SER A 200 -1.61 47.20 -8.61
N GLU A 201 -0.70 48.10 -8.27
CA GLU A 201 -0.94 49.21 -7.35
C GLU A 201 -2.01 50.14 -7.96
N ASP A 202 -3.16 50.25 -7.28
CA ASP A 202 -3.96 51.48 -7.29
C ASP A 202 -3.45 52.41 -6.19
#